data_AF-A0A5N5ECG8-F1
#
_entry.id   AF-A0A5N5ECG8-F1
#
_cell.length_a   1.000
_cell.length_b   1.000
_cell.length_c   1.000
_cell.angle_alpha   90.00
_cell.angle_beta   90.00
_cell.angle_gamma   90.00
#
_symmetry.space_group_name_H-M   'P 1'
#
loop_
_entity.id
_entity.type
_entity.pdbx_description
1 polymer ?
#
loop_
_entity_poly.entity_id
_entity_poly.type
_entity_poly.pdbx_seq_one_letter_code
_entity_poly.pdbx_strand_id
1 'polypeptide(L)'
;MPDQNDHLITAITGPPPAPPTLRMGFPAPGTEYPFSVGDIAYATARRLGPGWSADAGYWGTTGSIWGPYTATFTLLIDVEGDLSMVYDVAASDEWPDTPQLPRGVQESSAGLFLPDACVTDGLDHIADQLAAALRAITGT
;
A
#
# COMPACT_ATOMS: atom_id res chain seq x y z
N MET A 1 14.31 -73.13 -22.31
CA MET A 1 14.19 -71.68 -22.10
C MET A 1 14.55 -71.39 -20.65
N PRO A 2 15.69 -70.77 -20.36
CA PRO A 2 15.97 -70.26 -19.03
C PRO A 2 15.51 -68.80 -18.91
N ASP A 3 14.88 -68.55 -17.76
CA ASP A 3 14.28 -67.31 -17.29
C ASP A 3 15.39 -66.33 -16.87
N GLN A 4 15.47 -65.16 -17.52
CA GLN A 4 16.33 -64.05 -17.10
C GLN A 4 15.43 -62.96 -16.52
N ASN A 5 15.37 -62.87 -15.19
CA ASN A 5 14.87 -61.69 -14.50
C ASN A 5 15.44 -61.60 -13.07
N ASP A 6 16.77 -61.51 -12.97
CA ASP A 6 17.45 -61.03 -11.77
C ASP A 6 17.91 -59.59 -12.00
N HIS A 7 16.95 -58.65 -11.90
CA HIS A 7 17.26 -57.23 -11.77
C HIS A 7 17.25 -56.86 -10.29
N LEU A 8 18.46 -56.66 -9.77
CA LEU A 8 18.77 -56.12 -8.45
C LEU A 8 17.94 -54.87 -8.12
N ILE A 9 17.05 -54.98 -7.13
CA ILE A 9 16.48 -53.83 -6.42
C ILE A 9 17.55 -53.38 -5.42
N THR A 10 18.30 -52.33 -5.77
CA THR A 10 19.19 -51.65 -4.82
C THR A 10 18.32 -50.82 -3.88
N ALA A 11 18.16 -51.26 -2.64
CA ALA A 11 17.48 -50.51 -1.60
C ALA A 11 18.23 -49.21 -1.30
N ILE A 12 17.58 -48.07 -1.56
CA ILE A 12 18.12 -46.74 -1.26
C ILE A 12 17.91 -46.50 0.25
N THR A 13 18.86 -46.95 1.06
CA THR A 13 18.88 -46.71 2.52
C THR A 13 19.44 -45.31 2.84
N GLY A 14 18.75 -44.28 2.37
CA GLY A 14 18.99 -42.89 2.78
C GLY A 14 18.02 -42.49 3.90
N PRO A 15 18.41 -41.61 4.84
CA PRO A 15 17.45 -40.98 5.74
C PRO A 15 16.39 -40.23 4.91
N PRO A 16 15.13 -40.17 5.37
CA PRO A 16 14.08 -39.45 4.66
C PRO A 16 14.53 -37.99 4.47
N PRO A 17 14.31 -37.39 3.28
CA PRO A 17 14.61 -35.99 3.06
C PRO A 17 13.87 -35.16 4.11
N ALA A 18 14.55 -34.15 4.66
CA ALA A 18 13.92 -33.25 5.61
C ALA A 18 12.66 -32.65 4.97
N PRO A 19 11.55 -32.52 5.71
CA PRO A 19 10.34 -31.91 5.17
C PRO A 19 10.69 -30.52 4.62
N PRO A 20 10.16 -30.14 3.45
CA PRO A 20 10.43 -28.81 2.92
C PRO A 20 9.98 -27.79 3.96
N THR A 21 10.94 -27.00 4.45
CA THR A 21 10.63 -25.79 5.20
C THR A 21 9.74 -24.95 4.29
N LEU A 22 8.45 -24.89 4.57
CA LEU A 22 7.54 -23.91 3.99
C LEU A 22 8.09 -22.55 4.43
N ARG A 23 8.98 -21.97 3.62
CA ARG A 23 9.25 -20.54 3.71
C ARG A 23 7.88 -19.91 3.48
N MET A 24 7.35 -19.21 4.48
CA MET A 24 6.24 -18.30 4.26
C MET A 24 6.66 -17.39 3.12
N GLY A 25 6.23 -17.73 1.92
CA GLY A 25 6.49 -16.96 0.73
C GLY A 25 5.61 -15.74 0.85
N PHE A 26 6.19 -14.64 1.33
CA PHE A 26 5.60 -13.35 1.02
C PHE A 26 5.51 -13.29 -0.51
N PRO A 27 4.32 -13.08 -1.08
CA PRO A 27 4.19 -12.97 -2.52
C PRO A 27 5.15 -11.89 -3.02
N ALA A 28 5.90 -12.19 -4.09
CA ALA A 28 6.69 -11.16 -4.74
C ALA A 28 5.71 -10.08 -5.23
N PRO A 29 6.04 -8.78 -5.10
CA PRO A 29 5.19 -7.72 -5.61
C PRO A 29 4.87 -7.93 -7.09
N GLY A 30 3.66 -7.56 -7.51
CA GLY A 30 3.29 -7.55 -8.92
C GLY A 30 4.24 -6.65 -9.72
N THR A 31 4.47 -6.96 -10.99
CA THR A 31 5.43 -6.22 -11.82
C THR A 31 4.96 -4.81 -12.18
N GLU A 32 3.66 -4.54 -12.11
CA GLU A 32 3.06 -3.26 -12.48
C GLU A 32 2.80 -2.36 -11.26
N TYR A 33 2.38 -2.95 -10.13
CA TYR A 33 2.06 -2.22 -8.91
C TYR A 33 2.78 -2.88 -7.72
N PRO A 34 4.00 -2.42 -7.38
CA PRO A 34 4.81 -3.02 -6.33
C PRO A 34 4.28 -2.75 -4.92
N PHE A 35 3.36 -1.79 -4.76
CA PHE A 35 2.73 -1.41 -3.50
C PHE A 35 1.22 -1.38 -3.67
N SER A 36 0.49 -1.93 -2.71
CA SER A 36 -0.96 -1.73 -2.64
C SER A 36 -1.29 -0.32 -2.15
N VAL A 37 -2.50 0.17 -2.42
CA VAL A 37 -2.96 1.47 -1.88
C VAL A 37 -3.01 1.44 -0.36
N GLY A 38 -3.30 0.27 0.22
CA GLY A 38 -3.19 0.04 1.67
C GLY A 38 -1.77 0.24 2.20
N ASP A 39 -0.75 -0.28 1.51
CA ASP A 39 0.66 -0.07 1.91
C ASP A 39 1.04 1.41 1.91
N ILE A 40 0.55 2.14 0.91
CA ILE A 40 0.72 3.60 0.78
C ILE A 40 0.03 4.31 1.96
N ALA A 41 -1.18 3.92 2.33
CA ALA A 41 -1.90 4.49 3.47
C ALA A 41 -1.14 4.28 4.79
N TYR A 42 -0.67 3.06 5.05
CA TYR A 42 0.14 2.75 6.23
C TYR A 42 1.46 3.52 6.24
N ALA A 43 2.15 3.62 5.09
CA ALA A 43 3.38 4.39 4.98
C ALA A 43 3.12 5.87 5.28
N THR A 44 2.05 6.44 4.71
CA THR A 44 1.64 7.83 4.93
C THR A 44 1.34 8.11 6.40
N ALA A 45 0.53 7.26 7.06
CA ALA A 45 0.23 7.41 8.49
C ALA A 45 1.50 7.38 9.36
N ARG A 46 2.48 6.51 9.04
CA ARG A 46 3.78 6.51 9.73
C ARG A 46 4.54 7.82 9.54
N ARG A 47 4.48 8.44 8.35
CA ARG A 47 5.12 9.74 8.07
C ARG A 47 4.44 10.90 8.80
N LEU A 48 3.13 10.82 9.02
CA LEU A 48 2.38 11.83 9.78
C LEU A 48 2.71 11.77 11.28
N GLY A 49 2.99 10.59 11.80
CA GLY A 49 3.49 10.38 13.16
C GLY A 49 2.40 10.03 14.16
N PRO A 50 2.66 10.22 15.48
CA PRO A 50 1.73 9.84 16.53
C PRO A 50 0.36 10.50 16.37
N GLY A 51 -0.71 9.75 16.66
CA GLY A 51 -2.09 10.22 16.53
C GLY A 51 -2.71 9.94 15.15
N TRP A 52 -1.92 9.49 14.17
CA TRP A 52 -2.40 9.03 12.88
C TRP A 52 -2.44 7.51 12.80
N SER A 53 -3.40 6.98 12.07
CA SER A 53 -3.57 5.55 11.84
C SER A 53 -4.13 5.32 10.44
N ALA A 54 -3.99 4.09 9.95
CA ALA A 54 -4.51 3.71 8.65
C ALA A 54 -5.06 2.29 8.68
N ASP A 55 -5.90 1.99 7.70
CA ASP A 55 -6.34 0.64 7.36
C ASP A 55 -6.23 0.39 5.86
N ALA A 56 -6.07 -0.88 5.49
CA ALA A 56 -6.22 -1.31 4.12
C ALA A 56 -7.70 -1.62 3.86
N GLY A 57 -8.24 -1.05 2.78
CA GLY A 57 -9.58 -1.38 2.31
C GLY A 57 -9.61 -2.68 1.53
N TYR A 58 -10.72 -2.89 0.81
CA TYR A 58 -11.00 -4.12 0.08
C TYR A 58 -9.84 -4.50 -0.85
N TRP A 59 -9.22 -5.65 -0.59
CA TRP A 59 -8.16 -6.23 -1.42
C TRP A 59 -6.95 -5.31 -1.63
N GLY A 60 -6.76 -4.30 -0.76
CA GLY A 60 -5.66 -3.34 -0.85
C GLY A 60 -5.77 -2.33 -1.99
N THR A 61 -6.91 -2.26 -2.69
CA THR A 61 -7.14 -1.27 -3.76
C THR A 61 -7.51 0.11 -3.23
N THR A 62 -7.89 0.18 -1.96
CA THR A 62 -8.10 1.43 -1.23
C THR A 62 -7.37 1.37 0.11
N GLY A 63 -7.19 2.54 0.72
CA GLY A 63 -6.69 2.65 2.09
C GLY A 63 -7.34 3.83 2.78
N SER A 64 -7.62 3.72 4.07
CA SER A 64 -8.17 4.82 4.86
C SER A 64 -7.11 5.31 5.83
N ILE A 65 -7.02 6.62 6.00
CA ILE A 65 -6.16 7.31 6.98
C ILE A 65 -7.07 8.14 7.85
N TRP A 66 -6.87 8.08 9.17
CA TRP A 66 -7.57 8.93 10.12
C TRP A 66 -6.59 9.37 11.20
N GLY A 67 -6.96 10.45 11.90
CA GLY A 67 -6.08 11.06 12.88
C GLY A 67 -6.85 11.84 13.94
N PRO A 68 -6.33 13.00 14.38
CA PRO A 68 -6.97 13.81 15.42
C PRO A 68 -8.23 14.57 14.93
N TYR A 69 -8.61 14.38 13.66
CA TYR A 69 -9.75 15.02 13.01
C TYR A 69 -10.94 14.07 12.91
N THR A 70 -12.12 14.63 12.72
CA THR A 70 -13.36 13.88 12.46
C THR A 70 -13.33 13.24 11.08
N ALA A 71 -12.74 13.93 10.11
CA ALA A 71 -12.61 13.45 8.75
C ALA A 71 -11.76 12.16 8.66
N THR A 72 -12.17 11.28 7.74
CA THR A 72 -11.39 10.14 7.28
C THR A 72 -10.96 10.38 5.84
N PHE A 73 -9.69 10.14 5.55
CA PHE A 73 -9.09 10.33 4.24
C PHE A 73 -8.99 8.98 3.54
N THR A 74 -9.61 8.82 2.37
CA THR A 74 -9.60 7.58 1.61
C THR A 74 -8.70 7.70 0.39
N LEU A 75 -7.65 6.91 0.36
CA LEU A 75 -6.79 6.70 -0.80
C LEU A 75 -7.42 5.70 -1.77
N LEU A 76 -7.38 6.02 -3.05
CA LEU A 76 -7.85 5.18 -4.15
C LEU A 76 -7.15 5.56 -5.46
N ILE A 77 -7.29 4.72 -6.48
CA ILE A 77 -6.94 5.07 -7.87
C ILE A 77 -8.22 5.54 -8.56
N ASP A 78 -8.20 6.72 -9.17
CA ASP A 78 -9.35 7.24 -9.89
C ASP A 78 -9.49 6.65 -11.30
N VAL A 79 -10.38 7.22 -12.12
CA VAL A 79 -10.67 6.73 -13.47
C VAL A 79 -9.57 7.04 -14.46
N GLU A 80 -8.79 8.11 -14.22
CA GLU A 80 -7.60 8.45 -15.01
C GLU A 80 -6.38 7.59 -14.65
N GLY A 81 -6.43 6.90 -13.51
CA GLY A 81 -5.32 6.08 -13.01
C GLY A 81 -4.44 6.82 -12.01
N ASP A 82 -4.85 8.00 -11.56
CA ASP A 82 -4.10 8.82 -10.63
C ASP A 82 -4.36 8.40 -9.18
N LEU A 83 -3.34 8.57 -8.34
CA LEU A 83 -3.48 8.34 -6.91
C LEU A 83 -4.24 9.50 -6.27
N SER A 84 -5.46 9.21 -5.85
CA SER A 84 -6.41 10.17 -5.32
C SER A 84 -6.62 9.97 -3.82
N MET A 85 -6.83 11.07 -3.10
CA MET A 85 -7.24 11.12 -1.70
C MET A 85 -8.56 11.88 -1.58
N VAL A 86 -9.60 11.17 -1.19
CA VAL A 86 -10.96 11.67 -1.04
C VAL A 86 -11.29 11.86 0.44
N TYR A 87 -11.94 12.97 0.78
CA TYR A 87 -12.36 13.25 2.15
C TYR A 87 -13.53 14.22 2.19
N ASP A 88 -14.39 14.07 3.19
CA ASP A 88 -15.43 15.02 3.51
C ASP A 88 -14.96 15.94 4.64
N VAL A 89 -15.01 17.25 4.41
CA VAL A 89 -14.64 18.25 5.43
C VAL A 89 -15.75 18.30 6.48
N ALA A 90 -15.43 17.93 7.72
CA ALA A 90 -16.32 18.19 8.85
C ALA A 90 -16.13 19.64 9.31
N ALA A 91 -17.22 20.38 9.50
CA ALA A 91 -17.17 21.78 9.97
C ALA A 91 -16.45 21.94 11.33
N SER A 92 -16.35 20.87 12.10
CA SER A 92 -15.65 20.83 13.39
C SER A 92 -14.13 20.75 13.29
N ASP A 93 -13.57 20.45 12.12
CA ASP A 93 -12.14 20.15 11.99
C ASP A 93 -11.26 21.40 11.77
N GLU A 94 -11.88 22.59 11.65
CA GLU A 94 -11.22 23.91 11.60
C GLU A 94 -10.05 24.02 10.60
N TRP A 95 -10.20 23.44 9.42
CA TRP A 95 -9.16 23.44 8.38
C TRP A 95 -8.99 24.81 7.70
N PRO A 96 -7.81 25.10 7.12
CA PRO A 96 -7.58 26.32 6.35
C PRO A 96 -8.51 26.41 5.14
N ASP A 97 -9.09 27.59 4.90
CA ASP A 97 -9.94 27.84 3.72
C ASP A 97 -9.16 27.76 2.40
N THR A 98 -7.85 28.00 2.44
CA THR A 98 -6.95 28.02 1.27
C THR A 98 -5.64 27.30 1.59
N PRO A 99 -5.63 25.96 1.56
CA PRO A 99 -4.42 25.19 1.86
C PRO A 99 -3.34 25.43 0.80
N GLN A 100 -2.08 25.55 1.24
CA GLN A 100 -0.94 25.66 0.33
C GLN A 100 -0.43 24.27 -0.01
N LEU A 101 -0.95 23.69 -1.09
CA LEU A 101 -0.59 22.34 -1.49
C LEU A 101 0.87 22.23 -1.96
N PRO A 102 1.54 21.11 -1.64
CA PRO A 102 2.88 20.86 -2.15
C PRO A 102 2.86 20.66 -3.68
N ARG A 103 4.02 20.89 -4.31
CA ARG A 103 4.17 20.70 -5.75
C ARG A 103 3.80 19.27 -6.15
N GLY A 104 3.05 19.14 -7.24
CA GLY A 104 2.62 17.84 -7.78
C GLY A 104 1.33 17.31 -7.16
N VAL A 105 0.72 18.03 -6.22
CA VAL A 105 -0.61 17.75 -5.70
C VAL A 105 -1.60 18.74 -6.30
N GLN A 106 -2.74 18.23 -6.76
CA GLN A 106 -3.82 19.03 -7.33
C GLN A 106 -5.11 18.82 -6.56
N GLU A 107 -5.94 19.86 -6.48
CA GLU A 107 -7.28 19.78 -5.89
C GLU A 107 -8.27 19.18 -6.89
N SER A 108 -9.21 18.41 -6.38
CA SER A 108 -10.41 17.99 -7.07
C SER A 108 -11.64 18.35 -6.24
N SER A 109 -12.83 18.22 -6.82
CA SER A 109 -14.07 18.48 -6.07
C SER A 109 -14.29 17.53 -4.88
N ALA A 110 -13.60 16.39 -4.85
CA ALA A 110 -13.76 15.35 -3.84
C ALA A 110 -12.55 15.27 -2.87
N GLY A 111 -11.52 16.08 -3.08
CA GLY A 111 -10.28 16.05 -2.29
C GLY A 111 -9.07 16.47 -3.12
N LEU A 112 -8.07 15.61 -3.22
CA LEU A 112 -6.82 15.88 -3.92
C LEU A 112 -6.30 14.66 -4.67
N PHE A 113 -5.43 14.87 -5.65
CA PHE A 113 -4.81 13.80 -6.43
C PHE A 113 -3.37 14.14 -6.81
N LEU A 114 -2.58 13.10 -7.08
CA LEU A 114 -1.17 13.18 -7.47
C LEU A 114 -1.02 12.64 -8.90
N PRO A 115 -1.17 13.48 -9.94
CA PRO A 115 -1.20 13.02 -11.33
C PRO A 115 0.16 12.53 -11.85
N ASP A 116 1.24 12.94 -11.20
CA ASP A 116 2.60 12.51 -11.56
C ASP A 116 3.10 11.34 -10.69
N ALA A 117 2.31 10.88 -9.69
CA ALA A 117 2.75 9.81 -8.82
C ALA A 117 2.84 8.49 -9.56
N CYS A 118 4.03 7.88 -9.52
CA CYS A 118 4.32 6.65 -10.22
C CYS A 118 4.94 5.62 -9.27
N VAL A 119 4.71 4.34 -9.57
CA VAL A 119 5.31 3.21 -8.85
C VAL A 119 6.84 3.27 -8.78
N THR A 120 7.47 3.94 -9.75
CA THR A 120 8.94 4.13 -9.80
C THR A 120 9.46 5.15 -8.81
N ASP A 121 8.60 6.00 -8.25
CA ASP A 121 9.00 7.01 -7.26
C ASP A 121 9.34 6.38 -5.90
N GLY A 122 8.84 5.17 -5.67
CA GLY A 122 9.03 4.42 -4.44
C GLY A 122 8.03 4.81 -3.34
N LEU A 123 7.70 3.82 -2.50
CA LEU A 123 6.69 3.95 -1.45
C LEU A 123 6.93 5.13 -0.50
N ASP A 124 8.19 5.35 -0.12
CA ASP A 124 8.55 6.41 0.82
C ASP A 124 8.33 7.81 0.22
N HIS A 125 8.62 8.00 -1.07
CA HIS A 125 8.41 9.29 -1.72
C HIS A 125 6.92 9.63 -1.82
N ILE A 126 6.12 8.66 -2.27
CA ILE A 126 4.66 8.80 -2.36
C ILE A 126 4.08 9.11 -0.97
N ALA A 127 4.51 8.38 0.06
CA ALA A 127 4.06 8.60 1.43
C ALA A 127 4.44 9.98 1.97
N ASP A 128 5.64 10.48 1.67
CA ASP A 128 6.07 11.82 2.07
C ASP A 128 5.24 12.91 1.35
N GLN A 129 4.91 12.74 0.07
CA GLN A 129 4.04 13.65 -0.68
C GLN A 129 2.61 13.69 -0.10
N LEU A 130 2.00 12.53 0.15
CA LEU A 130 0.67 12.46 0.74
C LEU A 130 0.64 13.02 2.17
N ALA A 131 1.68 12.78 2.96
CA ALA A 131 1.77 13.33 4.32
C ALA A 131 1.93 14.87 4.28
N ALA A 132 2.69 15.40 3.32
CA ALA A 132 2.78 16.85 3.10
C ALA A 132 1.45 17.45 2.65
N ALA A 133 0.71 16.76 1.77
CA ALA A 133 -0.62 17.16 1.35
C ALA A 133 -1.60 17.19 2.53
N LEU A 134 -1.63 16.12 3.34
CA LEU A 134 -2.46 16.02 4.54
C LEU A 134 -2.16 17.14 5.55
N ARG A 135 -0.89 17.43 5.77
CA ARG A 135 -0.46 18.56 6.61
C ARG A 135 -0.94 19.90 6.07
N ALA A 136 -0.81 20.13 4.76
CA ALA A 136 -1.27 21.36 4.13
C ALA A 136 -2.79 21.57 4.28
N ILE A 137 -3.60 20.52 4.05
CA ILE A 137 -5.07 20.63 4.17
C ILE A 137 -5.56 20.68 5.61
N THR A 138 -4.81 20.11 6.56
CA THR A 138 -5.19 20.11 7.98
C THR A 138 -4.54 21.23 8.80
N GLY A 139 -3.59 21.97 8.22
CA GLY A 139 -2.86 23.06 8.87
C GLY A 139 -1.80 22.61 9.88
N THR A 140 -1.20 21.43 9.72
CA THR A 140 -0.22 20.83 10.65
C THR A 140 1.21 20.72 10.13
#